data_AF-A0A7C7ZQM9-F1
#
_entry.id   AF-A0A7C7ZQM9-F1
#
_cell.length_a   1.000
_cell.length_b   1.000
_cell.length_c   1.000
_cell.angle_alpha   90.00
_cell.angle_beta   90.00
_cell.angle_gamma   90.00
#
_symmetry.space_group_name_H-M   'P 1'
#
loop_
_entity.id
_entity.type
_entity.pdbx_description
1 polymer ?
#
loop_
_entity_poly.entity_id
_entity_poly.type
_entity_poly.pdbx_seq_one_letter_code
_entity_poly.pdbx_strand_id
1 'polypeptide(L)'
;MSGEIAFEYNFKDGEYHGKRYEWKKDGSLLRESNYKNGYEKGFQKIWWADGRIKSNYVIKNNRRYGLLGIKNCVNVSDSIFIN
;
A
#
# COMPACT_ATOMS: atom_id res chain seq x y z
N MET A 1 -25.21 -11.83 5.30
CA MET A 1 -24.65 -10.64 4.64
C MET A 1 -23.92 -9.84 5.72
N SER A 2 -22.59 -9.89 5.79
CA SER A 2 -21.89 -9.11 6.82
C SER A 2 -20.49 -8.70 6.36
N GLY A 3 -20.26 -7.39 6.26
CA GLY A 3 -18.93 -6.79 6.33
C GLY A 3 -18.67 -5.72 5.27
N GLU A 4 -19.36 -4.58 5.35
CA GLU A 4 -18.99 -3.43 4.50
C GLU A 4 -17.64 -2.85 4.95
N ILE A 5 -16.65 -2.94 4.08
CA ILE A 5 -15.40 -2.18 4.17
C ILE A 5 -15.74 -0.74 3.79
N ALA A 6 -15.34 0.22 4.62
CA ALA A 6 -15.48 1.64 4.29
C ALA A 6 -14.31 2.09 3.43
N PHE A 7 -14.56 2.99 2.49
CA PHE A 7 -13.54 3.53 1.60
C PHE A 7 -13.77 5.00 1.29
N GLU A 8 -12.69 5.73 1.06
CA GLU A 8 -12.70 7.12 0.61
C GLU A 8 -11.75 7.25 -0.58
N TYR A 9 -12.31 7.61 -1.72
CA TYR A 9 -11.60 7.72 -2.98
C TYR A 9 -11.74 9.13 -3.54
N ASN A 10 -10.61 9.72 -3.91
CA ASN A 10 -10.57 11.01 -4.57
C ASN A 10 -10.33 10.81 -6.07
N PHE A 11 -11.13 11.49 -6.88
CA PHE A 11 -11.05 11.43 -8.33
C PHE A 11 -10.89 12.83 -8.92
N LYS A 12 -10.16 12.91 -10.04
CA LYS A 12 -10.07 14.08 -10.90
C LYS A 12 -10.14 13.60 -12.35
N ASP A 13 -11.03 14.20 -13.12
CA ASP A 13 -11.24 13.87 -14.54
C ASP A 13 -11.53 12.37 -14.80
N GLY A 14 -12.25 11.73 -13.86
CA GLY A 14 -12.58 10.31 -13.91
C GLY A 14 -11.47 9.37 -13.44
N GLU A 15 -10.30 9.89 -13.08
CA GLU A 15 -9.15 9.09 -12.63
C GLU A 15 -8.85 9.29 -11.14
N TYR A 16 -8.26 8.29 -10.47
CA TYR A 16 -7.81 8.45 -9.09
C TYR A 16 -6.79 9.58 -8.95
N HIS A 17 -7.03 10.49 -8.01
CA HIS A 17 -6.17 11.64 -7.78
C HIS A 17 -6.23 12.09 -6.31
N GLY A 18 -5.07 12.15 -5.65
CA GLY A 18 -4.97 12.47 -4.23
C GLY A 18 -4.96 11.24 -3.34
N LYS A 19 -5.45 11.40 -2.11
CA LYS A 19 -5.43 10.33 -1.10
C LYS A 19 -6.55 9.33 -1.30
N ARG A 20 -6.27 8.10 -0.91
CA ARG A 20 -7.20 6.98 -0.90
C ARG A 20 -7.07 6.24 0.42
N TYR A 21 -8.20 5.94 1.03
CA TYR A 21 -8.27 5.24 2.30
C TYR A 21 -9.21 4.05 2.21
N GLU A 22 -8.84 2.97 2.89
CA GLU A 22 -9.71 1.82 3.15
C GLU A 22 -9.65 1.50 4.64
N TRP A 23 -10.80 1.28 5.26
CA TRP A 23 -10.91 0.97 6.68
C TRP A 23 -11.58 -0.37 6.90
N LYS A 24 -11.13 -1.08 7.94
CA LYS A 24 -11.83 -2.24 8.48
C LYS A 24 -13.13 -1.80 9.17
N LYS A 25 -13.99 -2.78 9.47
CA LYS A 25 -15.24 -2.57 10.22
C LYS A 25 -15.02 -1.93 11.59
N ASP A 26 -13.87 -2.20 12.23
CA ASP A 26 -13.49 -1.62 13.52
C ASP A 26 -13.01 -0.15 13.43
N GLY A 27 -13.02 0.44 12.23
CA GLY A 27 -12.58 1.82 11.99
C GLY A 27 -11.06 1.97 11.84
N SER A 28 -10.28 0.91 12.01
CA SER A 28 -8.83 0.98 11.81
C SER A 28 -8.44 0.86 10.33
N LEU A 29 -7.34 1.51 9.96
CA LEU A 29 -6.88 1.60 8.58
C LEU A 29 -6.40 0.24 8.05
N LEU A 30 -6.92 -0.14 6.89
CA LEU A 30 -6.43 -1.27 6.09
C LEU A 30 -5.42 -0.77 5.04
N ARG A 31 -5.66 0.42 4.47
CA ARG A 31 -4.84 1.02 3.41
C ARG A 31 -4.88 2.54 3.47
N GLU A 32 -3.71 3.13 3.22
CA GLU A 32 -3.54 4.54 2.89
C GLU A 32 -2.65 4.61 1.63
N SER A 33 -3.20 5.19 0.58
CA SER A 33 -2.55 5.27 -0.72
C SER A 33 -2.66 6.66 -1.32
N ASN A 34 -1.71 7.01 -2.16
CA ASN A 34 -1.67 8.29 -2.88
C ASN A 34 -1.61 8.04 -4.38
N TYR A 35 -2.44 8.76 -5.13
CA TYR A 35 -2.55 8.65 -6.59
C TYR A 35 -2.38 10.01 -7.26
N LYS A 36 -1.91 9.99 -8.50
CA LYS A 36 -1.90 11.15 -9.39
C LYS A 36 -2.17 10.68 -10.81
N ASN A 37 -3.27 11.18 -11.40
CA ASN A 37 -3.70 10.86 -12.76
C ASN A 37 -3.82 9.34 -12.97
N GLY A 38 -4.52 8.67 -12.06
CA GLY A 38 -4.75 7.22 -12.12
C GLY A 38 -3.61 6.35 -11.59
N TYR A 39 -2.39 6.86 -11.41
CA TYR A 39 -1.23 6.06 -11.00
C TYR A 39 -0.83 6.28 -9.53
N GLU A 40 -0.36 5.23 -8.85
CA GLU A 40 0.22 5.34 -7.51
C GLU A 40 1.42 6.32 -7.53
N LYS A 41 1.43 7.28 -6.61
CA LYS A 41 2.49 8.28 -6.49
C LYS A 41 2.71 8.65 -5.03
N GLY A 42 3.96 8.82 -4.61
CA GLY A 42 4.24 9.17 -3.21
C GLY A 42 4.02 7.98 -2.28
N PHE A 43 3.58 8.24 -1.04
CA PHE A 43 3.55 7.25 0.03
C PHE A 43 2.40 6.25 -0.10
N GLN A 44 2.69 5.00 0.21
CA GLN A 44 1.76 3.88 0.22
C GLN A 44 1.96 3.10 1.51
N LYS A 45 0.87 2.76 2.20
CA LYS A 45 0.90 2.00 3.44
C LYS A 45 -0.27 1.03 3.50
N ILE A 46 0.04 -0.20 3.91
CA ILE A 46 -0.93 -1.28 4.03
C ILE A 46 -0.68 -1.97 5.37
N TRP A 47 -1.76 -2.30 6.06
CA TRP A 47 -1.73 -3.02 7.32
C TRP A 47 -2.36 -4.41 7.18
N TRP A 48 -1.87 -5.35 7.97
CA TRP A 48 -2.56 -6.61 8.21
C TRP A 48 -3.79 -6.38 9.11
N ALA A 49 -4.67 -7.38 9.19
CA ALA A 49 -5.86 -7.30 10.04
C ALA A 49 -5.55 -7.04 11.52
N ASP A 50 -4.37 -7.49 11.99
CA ASP A 50 -3.84 -7.29 13.33
C ASP A 50 -3.16 -5.91 13.54
N GLY A 51 -3.17 -5.03 12.54
CA GLY A 51 -2.59 -3.69 12.62
C GLY A 51 -1.07 -3.63 12.41
N ARG A 52 -0.38 -4.75 12.13
CA ARG A 52 1.04 -4.72 11.75
C ARG A 52 1.20 -4.21 10.32
N ILE A 53 2.30 -3.50 10.06
CA ILE A 53 2.64 -3.03 8.71
C ILE A 53 2.90 -4.22 7.79
N LYS A 54 2.10 -4.31 6.72
CA LYS A 54 2.29 -5.25 5.61
C LYS A 54 3.21 -4.67 4.55
N SER A 55 2.97 -3.42 4.19
CA SER A 55 3.76 -2.67 3.21
C SER A 55 3.85 -1.21 3.64
N ASN A 56 5.01 -0.61 3.47
CA ASN A 56 5.27 0.81 3.73
C ASN A 56 6.36 1.28 2.78
N TYR A 57 5.97 1.96 1.71
CA TYR A 57 6.88 2.36 0.65
C TYR A 57 6.48 3.68 0.01
N VAL A 58 7.42 4.29 -0.71
CA VAL A 58 7.22 5.53 -1.45
C VAL A 58 7.61 5.35 -2.91
N ILE A 59 6.82 5.93 -3.81
CA ILE A 59 7.14 5.98 -5.25
C ILE A 59 7.79 7.32 -5.57
N LYS A 60 9.08 7.29 -5.93
CA LYS A 60 9.88 8.44 -6.40
C LYS A 60 10.47 8.10 -7.75
N ASN A 61 10.36 9.01 -8.73
CA ASN A 61 10.89 8.81 -10.09
C ASN A 61 10.53 7.43 -10.70
N ASN A 62 9.25 7.05 -10.56
CA ASN A 62 8.68 5.77 -11.01
C ASN A 62 9.34 4.50 -10.41
N ARG A 63 10.12 4.64 -9.33
CA ARG A 63 10.70 3.55 -8.56
C ARG A 63 10.10 3.49 -7.17
N ARG A 64 9.93 2.27 -6.65
CA ARG A 64 9.39 2.00 -5.31
C ARG A 64 10.55 1.85 -4.32
N TYR A 65 10.45 2.51 -3.17
CA TYR A 65 11.45 2.48 -2.11
C TYR A 65 10.79 2.15 -0.78
N GLY A 66 11.32 1.17 -0.06
CA GLY A 66 10.82 0.74 1.25
C GLY A 66 10.29 -0.69 1.24
N LEU A 67 9.48 -1.01 2.24
CA LEU A 67 8.92 -2.34 2.43
C LEU A 67 7.75 -2.55 1.47
N LEU A 68 7.96 -3.32 0.40
CA LEU A 68 6.92 -3.61 -0.58
C LEU A 68 5.96 -4.70 -0.11
N GLY A 69 6.35 -5.49 0.91
CA GLY A 69 5.54 -6.60 1.42
C GLY A 69 5.53 -7.84 0.52
N ILE A 70 6.51 -7.96 -0.39
CA ILE A 70 6.70 -9.14 -1.24
C ILE A 70 7.50 -10.19 -0.49
N LYS A 71 7.04 -11.44 -0.56
CA LYS A 71 7.84 -12.62 -0.27
C LYS A 71 8.70 -12.84 -1.50
N ASN A 72 9.97 -12.44 -1.46
CA ASN A 72 10.88 -12.67 -2.59
C ASN A 72 11.00 -14.18 -2.85
N CYS A 73 11.01 -14.61 -4.11
CA CYS A 73 11.23 -16.01 -4.48
C CYS A 73 12.61 -16.53 -4.03
N VAL A 74 13.56 -15.62 -3.87
CA VAL A 74 14.87 -15.85 -3.23
C VAL A 74 15.02 -14.78 -2.15
N ASN A 75 15.27 -15.17 -0.91
CA ASN A 75 15.50 -14.16 0.12
C ASN A 75 16.82 -13.46 -0.16
N VAL A 76 16.87 -12.14 0.03
CA VAL A 76 18.10 -11.37 -0.17
C VAL A 76 19.20 -11.88 0.76
N SER A 77 18.84 -12.41 1.94
CA SER A 77 19.77 -13.12 2.82
C SER A 77 20.43 -14.33 2.14
N ASP A 78 19.67 -15.08 1.34
CA ASP A 78 20.15 -16.34 0.74
C ASP A 78 21.28 -16.08 -0.25
N SER A 79 21.33 -14.88 -0.86
CA SER A 79 22.41 -14.46 -1.76
C SER A 79 23.60 -13.79 -1.05
N ILE A 80 23.44 -13.35 0.20
CA ILE A 80 24.51 -12.65 0.95
C ILE A 80 25.42 -13.64 1.66
N PHE A 81 24.92 -14.82 2.02
CA PHE A 81 25.67 -15.83 2.78
C PHE A 81 26.19 -17.00 1.93
N ILE A 82 26.29 -16.83 0.61
CA ILE A 82 26.98 -17.80 -0.25
C ILE A 82 28.48 -17.51 -0.13
N ASN A 83 29.15 -18.23 0.77
CA ASN A 83 30.60 -18.34 0.83
C ASN A 83 30.99 -19.79 0.60
#